data_AF-A0AAD9N795-F1
#
_entry.id   AF-A0AAD9N795-F1
#
_cell.length_a   1.000
_cell.length_b   1.000
_cell.length_c   1.000
_cell.angle_alpha   90.00
_cell.angle_beta   90.00
_cell.angle_gamma   90.00
#
_symmetry.space_group_name_H-M   'P 1'
#
loop_
_entity.id
_entity.type
_entity.pdbx_description
1 polymer ?
#
loop_
_entity_poly.entity_id
_entity_poly.type
_entity_poly.pdbx_seq_one_letter_code
_entity_poly.pdbx_strand_id
1 'polypeptide(L)'
;MSSSGEEEEAGPDVDSNDPEERIAARRLRIQRRFELQKKAQMGEQMDEKKEAKEELTKSRKQMEDSRLRLMKLKLDGFDLVTAIRVAGDAREAARRVEEDEARRVRKEKLDAEAKSGAERFDDITKKWESALQKEIPQDLHEMLMQQKAACDAMIDEKNKLINDFQMELKQKDDHYVKDLKKQADDIDLLIERMDEQVKQLTKAKREELDEIEKAFVAERRDMLELHSKKWDSAMQQRRDRELEYMKAREKRVEEYEQQLQHLRVQDTEEYNQVKIKLETDVQILQQQLQQMKATYQLNQEKLEYNFQVLRKRDDENMVTKSQQKRKITRFVYYNNDVFM
;
A
#
# COMPACT_ATOMS: atom_id res chain seq x y z
N MET A 1 -31.27 19.58 32.93
CA MET A 1 -30.13 20.39 33.38
C MET A 1 -28.84 19.66 33.03
N SER A 2 -28.29 19.90 31.84
CA SER A 2 -26.89 20.31 31.64
C SER A 2 -26.68 20.43 30.13
N SER A 3 -26.78 21.66 29.66
CA SER A 3 -26.37 22.11 28.34
C SER A 3 -24.95 22.65 28.50
N SER A 4 -23.98 21.96 27.93
CA SER A 4 -22.60 22.41 27.74
C SER A 4 -22.09 21.57 26.56
N GLY A 5 -21.90 22.08 25.35
CA GLY A 5 -21.23 23.32 25.01
C GLY A 5 -20.06 22.91 24.14
N GLU A 6 -20.33 22.57 22.88
CA GLU A 6 -19.31 22.47 21.82
C GLU A 6 -19.65 23.59 20.83
N GLU A 7 -19.23 24.80 21.17
CA GLU A 7 -19.02 25.83 20.17
C GLU A 7 -17.87 25.31 19.29
N GLU A 8 -18.21 24.79 18.11
CA GLU A 8 -17.25 24.63 17.03
C GLU A 8 -16.54 25.99 16.88
N GLU A 9 -15.23 26.02 17.14
CA GLU A 9 -14.39 27.21 16.91
C GLU A 9 -14.57 27.65 15.45
N ALA A 10 -15.45 28.63 15.25
CA ALA A 10 -15.63 29.30 13.98
C ALA A 10 -14.31 30.00 13.67
N GLY A 11 -13.56 29.46 12.71
CA GLY A 11 -12.28 30.03 12.31
C GLY A 11 -12.40 31.51 11.90
N PRO A 12 -11.28 32.25 11.92
CA PRO A 12 -11.29 33.70 11.75
C PRO A 12 -12.00 34.14 10.47
N ASP A 13 -12.98 35.04 10.63
CA ASP A 13 -13.86 35.51 9.56
C ASP A 13 -13.34 36.82 8.93
N VAL A 14 -13.46 36.93 7.60
CA VAL A 14 -13.08 38.11 6.84
C VAL A 14 -14.02 39.30 7.07
N ASP A 15 -15.23 39.04 7.53
CA ASP A 15 -16.26 40.04 7.83
C ASP A 15 -16.40 40.34 9.34
N SER A 16 -15.47 39.84 10.17
CA SER A 16 -15.43 40.16 11.60
C SER A 16 -15.21 41.66 11.85
N ASN A 17 -15.80 42.16 12.94
CA ASN A 17 -15.61 43.54 13.38
C ASN A 17 -14.22 43.79 13.97
N ASP A 18 -13.52 42.73 14.37
CA ASP A 18 -12.15 42.79 14.90
C ASP A 18 -11.10 42.88 13.77
N PRO A 19 -10.25 43.94 13.76
CA PRO A 19 -9.14 44.05 12.83
C PRO A 19 -8.16 42.86 12.82
N GLU A 20 -7.91 42.22 13.97
CA GLU A 20 -6.94 41.13 14.08
C GLU A 20 -7.46 39.83 13.44
N GLU A 21 -8.72 39.48 13.70
CA GLU A 21 -9.38 38.34 13.06
C GLU A 21 -9.44 38.49 11.53
N ARG A 22 -9.74 39.69 11.02
CA ARG A 22 -9.72 39.94 9.57
C ARG A 22 -8.33 39.77 8.96
N ILE A 23 -7.28 40.18 9.66
CA ILE A 23 -5.89 40.00 9.20
C ILE A 23 -5.54 38.51 9.21
N ALA A 24 -5.92 37.77 10.26
CA ALA A 24 -5.72 36.33 10.35
C ALA A 24 -6.46 35.57 9.23
N ALA A 25 -7.74 35.90 8.99
CA ALA A 25 -8.56 35.33 7.93
C ALA A 25 -7.95 35.57 6.53
N ARG A 26 -7.45 36.79 6.28
CA ARG A 26 -6.77 37.15 5.02
C ARG A 26 -5.45 36.39 4.86
N ARG A 27 -4.63 36.27 5.92
CA ARG A 27 -3.38 35.49 5.88
C ARG A 27 -3.65 34.02 5.56
N LEU A 28 -4.63 33.40 6.21
CA LEU A 28 -5.07 32.03 5.94
C LEU A 28 -5.58 31.84 4.51
N ARG A 29 -6.30 32.82 3.95
CA ARG A 29 -6.78 32.78 2.57
C ARG A 29 -5.63 32.89 1.56
N ILE A 30 -4.65 33.76 1.81
CA ILE A 30 -3.46 33.91 0.98
C ILE A 30 -2.60 32.63 1.04
N GLN A 31 -2.43 32.07 2.23
CA GLN A 31 -1.69 30.83 2.44
C GLN A 31 -2.35 29.65 1.70
N ARG A 32 -3.68 29.49 1.82
CA ARG A 32 -4.44 28.51 1.03
C ARG A 32 -4.28 28.69 -0.48
N ARG A 33 -4.26 29.95 -0.96
CA ARG A 33 -4.01 30.25 -2.39
C ARG A 33 -2.60 29.83 -2.81
N PHE A 34 -1.59 30.13 -2.01
CA PHE A 34 -0.21 29.72 -2.27
C PHE A 34 -0.05 28.19 -2.26
N GLU A 35 -0.69 27.50 -1.31
CA GLU A 35 -0.68 26.05 -1.22
C GLU A 35 -1.40 25.39 -2.42
N LEU A 36 -2.54 25.92 -2.85
CA LEU A 36 -3.25 25.46 -4.05
C LEU A 36 -2.42 25.70 -5.32
N GLN A 37 -1.74 26.85 -5.43
CA GLN A 37 -0.87 27.17 -6.56
C GLN A 37 0.38 26.29 -6.58
N LYS A 38 0.96 25.99 -5.42
CA LYS A 38 2.09 25.06 -5.27
C LYS A 38 1.67 23.63 -5.63
N LYS A 39 0.49 23.18 -5.21
CA LYS A 39 -0.07 21.86 -5.58
C LYS A 39 -0.34 21.76 -7.09
N ALA A 40 -0.88 22.83 -7.69
CA ALA A 40 -1.11 22.88 -9.14
C ALA A 40 0.19 22.87 -9.96
N GLN A 41 1.25 23.54 -9.50
CA GLN A 41 2.57 23.50 -10.15
C GLN A 41 3.29 22.16 -9.99
N MET A 42 3.03 21.42 -8.92
CA MET A 42 3.59 20.09 -8.67
C MET A 42 2.85 18.95 -9.39
N GLY A 43 1.78 19.24 -10.14
CA GLY A 43 1.02 18.23 -10.88
C GLY A 43 0.33 17.19 -9.98
N GLU A 44 0.17 17.47 -8.69
CA GLU A 44 -0.61 16.62 -7.80
C GLU A 44 -2.11 16.83 -8.11
N GLN A 45 -2.68 15.91 -8.88
CA GLN A 45 -4.12 15.82 -9.05
C GLN A 45 -4.76 15.71 -7.65
N MET A 46 -5.80 16.53 -7.42
CA MET A 46 -6.69 16.33 -6.29
C MET A 46 -7.36 14.97 -6.51
N ASP A 47 -6.89 13.94 -5.79
CA ASP A 47 -7.71 12.79 -5.49
C ASP A 47 -8.91 13.34 -4.70
N GLU A 48 -9.98 13.68 -5.44
CA GLU A 48 -11.32 13.68 -4.87
C GLU A 48 -11.45 12.38 -4.09
N LYS A 49 -11.78 12.50 -2.80
CA LYS A 49 -12.11 11.39 -1.91
C LYS A 49 -13.19 10.54 -2.58
N LYS A 50 -12.80 9.63 -3.46
CA LYS A 50 -13.50 8.38 -3.64
C LYS A 50 -13.44 7.78 -2.24
N GLU A 51 -14.59 7.58 -1.63
CA GLU A 51 -14.77 6.50 -0.67
C GLU A 51 -14.36 5.21 -1.40
N ALA A 52 -13.05 4.99 -1.51
CA ALA A 52 -12.51 3.67 -1.67
C ALA A 52 -13.04 2.97 -0.43
N LYS A 53 -14.07 2.14 -0.60
CA LYS A 53 -14.27 1.00 0.28
C LYS A 53 -12.87 0.47 0.53
N GLU A 54 -12.32 0.70 1.72
CA GLU A 54 -10.94 0.31 2.03
C GLU A 54 -10.85 -1.14 1.61
N GLU A 55 -10.15 -1.41 0.50
CA GLU A 55 -9.99 -2.78 0.05
C GLU A 55 -9.22 -3.44 1.18
N LEU A 56 -9.92 -4.29 1.93
CA LEU A 56 -9.35 -5.00 3.06
C LEU A 56 -8.01 -5.56 2.61
N THR A 57 -6.99 -5.27 3.40
CA THR A 57 -5.63 -5.76 3.14
C THR A 57 -5.65 -7.27 2.97
N LYS A 58 -4.68 -7.82 2.23
CA LYS A 58 -4.60 -9.28 1.98
C LYS A 58 -4.67 -10.07 3.29
N SER A 59 -3.95 -9.59 4.31
CA SER A 59 -4.00 -10.14 5.67
C SER A 59 -5.40 -10.07 6.30
N ARG A 60 -6.09 -8.93 6.24
CA ARG A 60 -7.44 -8.77 6.80
C ARG A 60 -8.48 -9.66 6.10
N LYS A 61 -8.41 -9.80 4.78
CA LYS A 61 -9.27 -10.73 4.03
C LYS A 61 -9.03 -12.17 4.48
N GLN A 62 -7.75 -12.58 4.57
CA GLN A 62 -7.39 -13.91 5.04
C GLN A 62 -7.90 -14.18 6.46
N MET A 63 -7.80 -13.22 7.38
CA MET A 63 -8.33 -13.36 8.74
C MET A 63 -9.84 -13.59 8.77
N GLU A 64 -10.60 -12.88 7.94
CA GLU A 64 -12.06 -13.03 7.91
C GLU A 64 -12.46 -14.37 7.26
N ASP A 65 -11.79 -14.77 6.19
CA ASP A 65 -12.00 -16.07 5.55
C ASP A 65 -11.68 -17.22 6.52
N SER A 66 -10.56 -17.14 7.23
CA SER A 66 -10.18 -18.09 8.29
C SER A 66 -11.23 -18.15 9.40
N ARG A 67 -11.76 -16.99 9.83
CA ARG A 67 -12.83 -16.93 10.84
C ARG A 67 -14.10 -17.63 10.38
N LEU A 68 -14.53 -17.37 9.14
CA LEU A 68 -15.73 -17.98 8.56
C LEU A 68 -15.59 -19.50 8.42
N ARG A 69 -14.42 -19.98 7.95
CA ARG A 69 -14.13 -21.41 7.84
C ARG A 69 -14.15 -22.11 9.20
N LEU A 70 -13.50 -21.53 10.20
CA LEU A 70 -13.50 -22.08 11.56
C LEU A 70 -14.90 -22.07 12.19
N MET A 71 -15.69 -21.04 11.93
CA MET A 71 -17.07 -20.98 12.41
C MET A 71 -17.95 -22.06 11.77
N LYS A 72 -17.83 -22.25 10.44
CA LYS A 72 -18.52 -23.33 9.74
C LYS A 72 -18.12 -24.69 10.28
N LEU A 73 -16.82 -24.97 10.41
CA LEU A 73 -16.32 -26.24 10.95
C LEU A 73 -16.81 -26.50 12.37
N LYS A 74 -16.90 -25.45 13.20
CA LYS A 74 -17.44 -25.55 14.56
C LYS A 74 -18.92 -25.94 14.55
N LEU A 75 -19.73 -25.31 13.69
CA LEU A 75 -21.16 -25.60 13.54
C LEU A 75 -21.38 -27.02 13.02
N ASP A 76 -20.73 -27.39 11.91
CA ASP A 76 -20.82 -28.73 11.32
C ASP A 76 -20.44 -29.82 12.34
N GLY A 77 -19.39 -29.56 13.14
CA GLY A 77 -18.98 -30.47 14.22
C GLY A 77 -20.02 -30.57 15.35
N PHE A 78 -20.65 -29.46 15.75
CA PHE A 78 -21.73 -29.51 16.74
C PHE A 78 -22.93 -30.29 16.24
N ASP A 79 -23.27 -30.17 14.96
CA ASP A 79 -24.39 -30.90 14.37
C ASP A 79 -24.12 -32.41 14.39
N LEU A 80 -22.89 -32.84 14.08
CA LEU A 80 -22.50 -34.26 14.16
C LEU A 80 -22.59 -34.84 15.57
N VAL A 81 -22.14 -34.10 16.59
CA VAL A 81 -22.25 -34.52 18.00
C VAL A 81 -23.70 -34.52 18.46
N THR A 82 -24.47 -33.51 18.07
CA THR A 82 -25.88 -33.38 18.44
C THR A 82 -26.74 -34.46 17.79
N ALA A 83 -26.41 -34.90 16.58
CA ALA A 83 -27.10 -35.98 15.89
C ALA A 83 -27.12 -37.29 16.69
N ILE A 84 -26.05 -37.61 17.42
CA ILE A 84 -26.01 -38.79 18.31
C ILE A 84 -27.02 -38.65 19.43
N ARG A 85 -27.05 -37.49 20.09
CA ARG A 85 -28.01 -37.21 21.17
C ARG A 85 -29.44 -37.30 20.67
N VAL A 86 -29.75 -36.68 19.53
CA VAL A 86 -31.09 -36.73 18.92
C VAL A 86 -31.50 -38.15 18.55
N ALA A 87 -30.58 -38.97 18.04
CA ALA A 87 -30.85 -40.38 17.77
C ALA A 87 -31.11 -41.18 19.06
N GLY A 88 -30.39 -40.87 20.15
CA GLY A 88 -30.66 -41.40 21.49
C GLY A 88 -32.06 -41.05 21.98
N ASP A 89 -32.42 -39.77 21.94
CA ASP A 89 -33.72 -39.25 22.36
C ASP A 89 -34.88 -39.88 21.55
N ALA A 90 -34.70 -40.03 20.23
CA ALA A 90 -35.68 -40.68 19.36
C ALA A 90 -35.90 -42.15 19.72
N ARG A 91 -34.83 -42.89 20.07
CA ARG A 91 -34.92 -44.29 20.50
C ARG A 91 -35.59 -44.42 21.86
N GLU A 92 -35.28 -43.52 22.80
CA GLU A 92 -35.93 -43.48 24.11
C GLU A 92 -37.43 -43.18 23.99
N ALA A 93 -37.81 -42.23 23.12
CA ALA A 93 -39.20 -41.93 22.84
C ALA A 93 -39.95 -43.15 22.26
N ALA A 94 -39.33 -43.87 21.31
CA ALA A 94 -39.90 -45.11 20.76
C ALA A 94 -40.07 -46.20 21.84
N ARG A 95 -39.07 -46.40 22.71
CA ARG A 95 -39.14 -47.37 23.81
C ARG A 95 -40.30 -47.07 24.76
N ARG A 96 -40.53 -45.79 25.10
CA ARG A 96 -41.65 -45.39 25.99
C ARG A 96 -43.01 -45.76 25.40
N VAL A 97 -43.19 -45.53 24.10
CA VAL A 97 -44.44 -45.91 23.41
C VAL A 97 -44.66 -47.43 23.45
N GLU A 98 -43.61 -48.22 23.16
CA GLU A 98 -43.68 -49.67 23.24
C GLU A 98 -43.95 -50.17 24.67
N GLU A 99 -43.36 -49.54 25.68
CA GLU A 99 -43.56 -49.91 27.08
C GLU A 99 -44.96 -49.59 27.58
N ASP A 100 -45.51 -48.43 27.21
CA ASP A 100 -46.86 -48.04 27.57
C ASP A 100 -47.90 -48.98 26.93
N GLU A 101 -47.69 -49.37 25.67
CA GLU A 101 -48.52 -50.36 24.99
C GLU A 101 -48.43 -51.74 25.66
N ALA A 102 -47.21 -52.21 25.97
CA ALA A 102 -47.02 -53.48 26.68
C ALA A 102 -47.69 -53.46 28.07
N ARG A 103 -47.62 -52.32 28.78
CA ARG A 103 -48.29 -52.13 30.08
C ARG A 103 -49.81 -52.18 29.94
N ARG A 104 -50.36 -51.58 28.88
CA ARG A 104 -51.79 -51.65 28.56
C ARG A 104 -52.23 -53.10 28.33
N VAL A 105 -51.53 -53.83 27.46
CA VAL A 105 -51.82 -55.23 27.16
C VAL A 105 -51.74 -56.12 28.40
N ARG A 106 -50.74 -55.91 29.27
CA ARG A 106 -50.63 -56.63 30.56
C ARG A 106 -51.85 -56.40 31.45
N LYS A 107 -52.29 -55.14 31.56
CA LYS A 107 -53.46 -54.77 32.35
C LYS A 107 -54.74 -55.42 31.80
N GLU A 108 -54.94 -55.38 30.48
CA GLU A 108 -56.08 -56.02 29.83
C GLU A 108 -56.11 -57.54 30.07
N LYS A 109 -54.96 -58.21 29.99
CA LYS A 109 -54.85 -59.65 30.31
C LYS A 109 -55.22 -59.94 31.76
N LEU A 110 -54.73 -59.14 32.72
CA LEU A 110 -55.07 -59.28 34.14
C LEU A 110 -56.57 -59.07 34.39
N ASP A 111 -57.16 -58.04 33.78
CA ASP A 111 -58.58 -57.74 33.93
C ASP A 111 -59.45 -58.84 33.31
N ALA A 112 -59.04 -59.42 32.17
CA ALA A 112 -59.73 -60.53 31.53
C ALA A 112 -59.69 -61.82 32.37
N GLU A 113 -58.52 -62.18 32.90
CA GLU A 113 -58.37 -63.32 33.81
C GLU A 113 -59.13 -63.11 35.12
N ALA A 114 -59.15 -61.90 35.66
CA ALA A 114 -59.91 -61.59 36.87
C ALA A 114 -61.42 -61.78 36.65
N LYS A 115 -61.95 -61.31 35.51
CA LYS A 115 -63.36 -61.50 35.13
C LYS A 115 -63.69 -62.97 34.89
N SER A 116 -62.94 -63.65 34.03
CA SER A 116 -63.19 -65.07 33.71
C SER A 116 -63.01 -65.96 34.94
N GLY A 117 -62.01 -65.68 35.77
CA GLY A 117 -61.78 -66.38 37.03
C GLY A 117 -62.93 -66.18 38.03
N ALA A 118 -63.48 -64.98 38.14
CA ALA A 118 -64.64 -64.71 39.00
C ALA A 118 -65.90 -65.44 38.52
N GLU A 119 -66.18 -65.41 37.21
CA GLU A 119 -67.32 -66.13 36.60
C GLU A 119 -67.22 -67.64 36.85
N ARG A 120 -66.06 -68.24 36.56
CA ARG A 120 -65.83 -69.67 36.80
C ARG A 120 -65.91 -70.05 38.28
N PHE A 121 -65.44 -69.17 39.17
CA PHE A 121 -65.52 -69.41 40.61
C PHE A 121 -66.96 -69.39 41.11
N ASP A 122 -67.78 -68.45 40.63
CA ASP A 122 -69.21 -68.39 40.94
C ASP A 122 -69.94 -69.63 40.43
N ASP A 123 -69.63 -70.10 39.21
CA ASP A 123 -70.20 -71.33 38.64
C ASP A 123 -69.83 -72.59 39.43
N ILE A 124 -68.58 -72.71 39.87
CA ILE A 124 -68.12 -73.78 40.77
C ILE A 124 -68.89 -73.70 42.10
N THR A 125 -69.00 -72.49 42.66
CA THR A 125 -69.67 -72.24 43.95
C THR A 125 -71.14 -72.66 43.91
N LYS A 126 -71.90 -72.26 42.89
CA LYS A 126 -73.32 -72.64 42.73
C LYS A 126 -73.52 -74.14 42.63
N LYS A 127 -72.62 -74.84 41.94
CA LYS A 127 -72.73 -76.29 41.78
C LYS A 127 -72.58 -77.04 43.12
N TRP A 128 -71.86 -76.51 44.11
CA TRP A 128 -71.82 -77.13 45.44
C TRP A 128 -73.21 -77.27 46.09
N GLU A 129 -74.11 -76.31 45.88
CA GLU A 129 -75.49 -76.39 46.38
C GLU A 129 -76.24 -77.60 45.81
N SER A 130 -76.02 -77.90 44.53
CA SER A 130 -76.58 -79.09 43.86
C SER A 130 -75.93 -80.41 44.32
N ALA A 131 -74.67 -80.38 44.75
CA ALA A 131 -73.97 -81.56 45.28
C ALA A 131 -74.62 -82.04 46.59
N LEU A 132 -75.02 -81.09 47.44
CA LEU A 132 -75.70 -81.35 48.72
C LEU A 132 -77.05 -82.07 48.57
N GLN A 133 -77.68 -82.00 47.39
CA GLN A 133 -78.98 -82.61 47.11
C GLN A 133 -78.87 -84.02 46.51
N LYS A 134 -77.66 -84.55 46.30
CA LYS A 134 -77.45 -85.88 45.70
C LYS A 134 -77.53 -86.99 46.75
N GLU A 135 -78.56 -87.83 46.64
CA GLU A 135 -78.75 -89.00 47.53
C GLU A 135 -78.01 -90.26 47.05
N ILE A 136 -77.68 -90.35 45.76
CA ILE A 136 -76.98 -91.49 45.15
C ILE A 136 -75.47 -91.28 45.26
N PRO A 137 -74.71 -92.17 45.94
CA PRO A 137 -73.27 -92.00 46.13
C PRO A 137 -72.44 -91.94 44.84
N GLN A 138 -72.87 -92.64 43.78
CA GLN A 138 -72.20 -92.63 42.48
C GLN A 138 -72.34 -91.27 41.77
N ASP A 139 -73.56 -90.72 41.73
CA ASP A 139 -73.83 -89.39 41.19
C ASP A 139 -73.07 -88.29 41.95
N LEU A 140 -72.98 -88.40 43.28
CA LEU A 140 -72.21 -87.48 44.10
C LEU A 140 -70.72 -87.56 43.77
N HIS A 141 -70.17 -88.77 43.62
CA HIS A 141 -68.78 -88.97 43.26
C HIS A 141 -68.44 -88.37 41.89
N GLU A 142 -69.28 -88.60 40.87
CA GLU A 142 -69.09 -88.03 39.54
C GLU A 142 -69.11 -86.50 39.57
N MET A 143 -70.05 -85.91 40.30
CA MET A 143 -70.14 -84.46 40.47
C MET A 143 -68.90 -83.88 41.17
N LEU A 144 -68.43 -84.52 42.26
CA LEU A 144 -67.20 -84.11 42.96
C LEU A 144 -65.97 -84.18 42.06
N MET A 145 -65.88 -85.20 41.20
CA MET A 145 -64.80 -85.30 40.22
C MET A 145 -64.87 -84.19 39.17
N GLN A 146 -66.07 -83.81 38.72
CA GLN A 146 -66.27 -82.65 37.83
C GLN A 146 -65.91 -81.33 38.51
N GLN A 147 -66.25 -81.13 39.79
CA GLN A 147 -65.86 -79.94 40.55
C GLN A 147 -64.35 -79.85 40.73
N LYS A 148 -63.72 -80.98 41.08
CA LYS A 148 -62.27 -81.05 41.18
C LYS A 148 -61.61 -80.67 39.86
N ALA A 149 -62.07 -81.23 38.74
CA ALA A 149 -61.56 -80.91 37.42
C ALA A 149 -61.75 -79.43 37.06
N ALA A 150 -62.86 -78.79 37.46
CA ALA A 150 -63.09 -77.37 37.23
C ALA A 150 -62.16 -76.47 38.07
N CYS A 151 -61.91 -76.83 39.33
CA CYS A 151 -60.93 -76.15 40.18
C CYS A 151 -59.50 -76.31 39.63
N ASP A 152 -59.12 -77.53 39.23
CA ASP A 152 -57.81 -77.82 38.65
C ASP A 152 -57.61 -77.00 37.37
N ALA A 153 -58.62 -76.92 36.48
CA ALA A 153 -58.56 -76.10 35.27
C ALA A 153 -58.37 -74.59 35.55
N MET A 154 -59.01 -74.04 36.60
CA MET A 154 -58.80 -72.65 36.99
C MET A 154 -57.39 -72.41 37.54
N ILE A 155 -56.86 -73.35 38.32
CA ILE A 155 -55.49 -73.29 38.83
C ILE A 155 -54.49 -73.34 37.67
N ASP A 156 -54.72 -74.21 36.68
CA ASP A 156 -53.88 -74.34 35.50
C ASP A 156 -53.84 -73.05 34.66
N GLU A 157 -54.96 -72.36 34.51
CA GLU A 157 -55.00 -71.05 33.84
C GLU A 157 -54.23 -69.98 34.60
N LYS A 158 -54.36 -69.94 35.94
CA LYS A 158 -53.58 -69.01 36.77
C LYS A 158 -52.08 -69.31 36.70
N ASN A 159 -51.70 -70.58 36.75
CA ASN A 159 -50.31 -71.01 36.58
C ASN A 159 -49.77 -70.65 35.19
N LYS A 160 -50.59 -70.78 34.14
CA LYS A 160 -50.24 -70.35 32.79
C LYS A 160 -49.98 -68.84 32.74
N LEU A 161 -50.86 -68.02 33.33
CA LEU A 161 -50.67 -66.58 33.38
C LEU A 161 -49.42 -66.18 34.18
N ILE A 162 -49.16 -66.87 35.30
CA ILE A 162 -47.93 -66.67 36.09
C ILE A 162 -46.69 -66.97 35.23
N ASN A 163 -46.68 -68.09 34.50
CA ASN A 163 -45.57 -68.45 33.62
C ASN A 163 -45.37 -67.42 32.49
N ASP A 164 -46.46 -66.92 31.89
CA ASP A 164 -46.40 -65.89 30.87
C ASP A 164 -45.75 -64.60 31.41
N PHE A 165 -46.09 -64.16 32.63
CA PHE A 165 -45.48 -62.99 33.26
C PHE A 165 -44.05 -63.22 33.72
N GLN A 166 -43.70 -64.42 34.18
CA GLN A 166 -42.31 -64.76 34.48
C GLN A 166 -41.45 -64.71 33.21
N MET A 167 -41.98 -65.17 32.08
CA MET A 167 -41.29 -65.09 30.80
C MET A 167 -41.18 -63.64 30.30
N GLU A 168 -42.22 -62.82 30.46
CA GLU A 168 -42.17 -61.39 30.14
C GLU A 168 -41.12 -60.65 31.00
N LEU A 169 -41.06 -60.94 32.30
CA LEU A 169 -40.04 -60.38 33.20
C LEU A 169 -38.63 -60.72 32.72
N LYS A 170 -38.38 -61.99 32.39
CA LYS A 170 -37.08 -62.42 31.86
C LYS A 170 -36.73 -61.71 30.55
N GLN A 171 -37.70 -61.55 29.65
CA GLN A 171 -37.50 -60.80 28.41
C GLN A 171 -37.19 -59.32 28.67
N LYS A 172 -37.80 -58.72 29.70
CA LYS A 172 -37.50 -57.34 30.11
C LYS A 172 -36.09 -57.20 30.68
N ASP A 173 -35.63 -58.17 31.47
CA ASP A 173 -34.24 -58.19 31.95
C ASP A 173 -33.24 -58.28 30.78
N ASP A 174 -33.50 -59.17 29.82
CA ASP A 174 -32.69 -59.29 28.61
C ASP A 174 -32.68 -58.00 27.77
N HIS A 175 -33.83 -57.33 27.68
CA HIS A 175 -33.95 -56.05 26.98
C HIS A 175 -33.18 -54.94 27.70
N TYR A 176 -33.29 -54.86 29.02
CA TYR A 176 -32.57 -53.89 29.85
C TYR A 176 -31.05 -54.02 29.69
N VAL A 177 -30.52 -55.24 29.68
CA VAL A 177 -29.08 -55.46 29.44
C VAL A 177 -28.66 -55.01 28.04
N LYS A 178 -29.50 -55.25 27.02
CA LYS A 178 -29.25 -54.78 25.65
C LYS A 178 -29.28 -53.25 25.56
N ASP A 179 -30.23 -52.61 26.23
CA ASP A 179 -30.33 -51.16 26.29
C ASP A 179 -29.12 -50.52 26.98
N LEU A 180 -28.66 -51.09 28.10
CA LEU A 180 -27.45 -50.62 28.77
C LEU A 180 -26.21 -50.72 27.88
N LYS A 181 -26.04 -51.84 27.17
CA LYS A 181 -24.94 -51.99 26.22
C LYS A 181 -25.01 -50.95 25.11
N LYS A 182 -26.19 -50.75 24.53
CA LYS A 182 -26.39 -49.76 23.48
C LYS A 182 -26.13 -48.33 23.96
N GLN A 183 -26.55 -47.98 25.18
CA GLN A 183 -26.26 -46.69 25.79
C GLN A 183 -24.76 -46.50 26.01
N ALA A 184 -24.03 -47.54 26.43
CA ALA A 184 -22.58 -47.49 26.54
C ALA A 184 -21.93 -47.25 25.17
N ASP A 185 -22.34 -48.01 24.14
CA ASP A 185 -21.85 -47.84 22.77
C ASP A 185 -22.13 -46.42 22.23
N ASP A 186 -23.30 -45.85 22.53
CA ASP A 186 -23.67 -44.49 22.14
C ASP A 186 -22.81 -43.43 22.85
N ILE A 187 -22.49 -43.64 24.13
CA ILE A 187 -21.61 -42.76 24.91
C ILE A 187 -20.18 -42.83 24.36
N ASP A 188 -19.68 -44.03 24.08
CA ASP A 188 -18.35 -44.23 23.50
C ASP A 188 -18.25 -43.54 22.13
N LEU A 189 -19.27 -43.69 21.29
CA LEU A 189 -19.36 -43.00 20.00
C LEU A 189 -19.43 -41.48 20.15
N LEU A 190 -20.16 -40.97 21.15
CA LEU A 190 -20.22 -39.54 21.46
C LEU A 190 -18.84 -39.00 21.82
N ILE A 191 -18.12 -39.69 22.70
CA ILE A 191 -16.76 -39.34 23.11
C ILE A 191 -15.83 -39.35 21.91
N GLU A 192 -15.86 -40.40 21.09
CA GLU A 192 -15.04 -40.51 19.88
C GLU A 192 -15.29 -39.33 18.92
N ARG A 193 -16.54 -38.99 18.66
CA ARG A 193 -16.89 -37.85 17.79
C ARG A 193 -16.48 -36.50 18.36
N MET A 194 -16.63 -36.31 19.66
CA MET A 194 -16.18 -35.08 20.33
C MET A 194 -14.65 -34.94 20.26
N ASP A 195 -13.91 -36.02 20.50
CA ASP A 195 -12.44 -36.03 20.40
C ASP A 195 -11.97 -35.78 18.96
N GLU A 196 -12.61 -36.42 17.98
CA GLU A 196 -12.37 -36.19 16.56
C GLU A 196 -12.62 -34.72 16.19
N GLN A 197 -13.74 -34.13 16.63
CA GLN A 197 -14.06 -32.73 16.41
C GLN A 197 -13.02 -31.79 17.03
N VAL A 198 -12.56 -32.07 18.26
CA VAL A 198 -11.52 -31.28 18.92
C VAL A 198 -10.20 -31.36 18.17
N LYS A 199 -9.79 -32.56 17.73
CA LYS A 199 -8.57 -32.76 16.93
C LYS A 199 -8.66 -32.02 15.60
N GLN A 200 -9.77 -32.15 14.88
CA GLN A 200 -9.99 -31.48 13.59
C GLN A 200 -10.01 -29.96 13.74
N LEU A 201 -10.73 -29.43 14.73
CA LEU A 201 -10.79 -27.99 14.99
C LEU A 201 -9.42 -27.44 15.41
N THR A 202 -8.65 -28.18 16.20
CA THR A 202 -7.29 -27.78 16.60
C THR A 202 -6.35 -27.75 15.41
N LYS A 203 -6.42 -28.78 14.54
CA LYS A 203 -5.65 -28.83 13.28
C LYS A 203 -6.01 -27.66 12.37
N ALA A 204 -7.29 -27.44 12.12
CA ALA A 204 -7.77 -26.33 11.29
C ALA A 204 -7.34 -24.97 11.86
N LYS A 205 -7.42 -24.75 13.17
CA LYS A 205 -6.93 -23.51 13.78
C LYS A 205 -5.45 -23.26 13.54
N ARG A 206 -4.61 -24.30 13.59
CA ARG A 206 -3.17 -24.17 13.30
C ARG A 206 -2.94 -23.84 11.83
N GLU A 207 -3.61 -24.55 10.92
CA GLU A 207 -3.52 -24.30 9.48
C GLU A 207 -3.98 -22.88 9.11
N GLU A 208 -5.10 -22.42 9.68
CA GLU A 208 -5.59 -21.07 9.44
C GLU A 208 -4.66 -19.99 10.03
N LEU A 209 -4.01 -20.25 11.18
CA LEU A 209 -2.98 -19.34 11.71
C LEU A 209 -1.76 -19.25 10.78
N ASP A 210 -1.29 -20.39 10.24
CA ASP A 210 -0.18 -20.43 9.29
C ASP A 210 -0.52 -19.66 8.01
N GLU A 211 -1.75 -19.79 7.48
CA GLU A 211 -2.19 -19.05 6.30
C GLU A 211 -2.33 -17.54 6.57
N ILE A 212 -2.82 -17.15 7.75
CA ILE A 212 -2.83 -15.74 8.17
C ILE A 212 -1.40 -15.19 8.22
N GLU A 213 -0.46 -15.92 8.84
CA GLU A 213 0.95 -15.50 8.90
C GLU A 213 1.55 -15.35 7.50
N LYS A 214 1.33 -16.32 6.60
CA LYS A 214 1.77 -16.23 5.19
C LYS A 214 1.21 -14.99 4.50
N ALA A 215 -0.06 -14.65 4.73
CA ALA A 215 -0.67 -13.45 4.17
C ALA A 215 0.00 -12.16 4.68
N PHE A 216 0.31 -12.07 5.98
CA PHE A 216 1.04 -10.94 6.56
C PHE A 216 2.47 -10.83 6.03
N VAL A 217 3.18 -11.95 5.90
CA VAL A 217 4.55 -11.98 5.35
C VAL A 217 4.54 -11.55 3.88
N ALA A 218 3.59 -12.04 3.09
CA ALA A 218 3.43 -11.64 1.70
C ALA A 218 3.13 -10.14 1.56
N GLU A 219 2.21 -9.62 2.37
CA GLU A 219 1.88 -8.19 2.38
C GLU A 219 3.08 -7.32 2.76
N ARG A 220 3.84 -7.73 3.79
CA ARG A 220 5.07 -7.04 4.18
C ARG A 220 6.10 -7.05 3.05
N ARG A 221 6.27 -8.19 2.36
CA ARG A 221 7.19 -8.30 1.22
C ARG A 221 6.78 -7.37 0.09
N ASP A 222 5.51 -7.37 -0.29
CA ASP A 222 4.96 -6.52 -1.36
C ASP A 222 5.17 -5.03 -1.02
N MET A 223 4.96 -4.65 0.25
CA MET A 223 5.21 -3.28 0.74
C MET A 223 6.70 -2.89 0.66
N LEU A 224 7.60 -3.77 1.09
CA LEU A 224 9.05 -3.54 1.01
C LEU A 224 9.51 -3.40 -0.45
N GLU A 225 9.01 -4.24 -1.34
CA GLU A 225 9.33 -4.17 -2.77
C GLU A 225 8.84 -2.85 -3.39
N LEU A 226 7.63 -2.41 -3.04
CA LEU A 226 7.09 -1.12 -3.48
C LEU A 226 7.97 0.05 -3.00
N HIS A 227 8.38 0.04 -1.74
CA HIS A 227 9.26 1.08 -1.20
C HIS A 227 10.65 1.06 -1.83
N SER A 228 11.23 -0.12 -2.07
CA SER A 228 12.51 -0.27 -2.78
C SER A 228 12.42 0.33 -4.18
N LYS A 229 11.39 -0.01 -4.95
CA LYS A 229 11.18 0.54 -6.30
C LYS A 229 11.03 2.07 -6.29
N LYS A 230 10.29 2.61 -5.31
CA LYS A 230 10.15 4.07 -5.14
C LYS A 230 11.50 4.73 -4.84
N TRP A 231 12.30 4.11 -3.96
CA TRP A 231 13.64 4.59 -3.63
C TRP A 231 14.57 4.57 -4.85
N ASP A 232 14.61 3.47 -5.58
CA ASP A 232 15.46 3.31 -6.77
C ASP A 232 15.09 4.33 -7.85
N SER A 233 13.79 4.55 -8.06
CA SER A 233 13.28 5.59 -8.98
C SER A 233 13.70 7.00 -8.54
N ALA A 234 13.53 7.34 -7.26
CA ALA A 234 13.95 8.65 -6.74
C ALA A 234 15.46 8.86 -6.86
N MET A 235 16.25 7.82 -6.59
CA MET A 235 17.71 7.87 -6.72
C MET A 235 18.14 8.00 -8.19
N GLN A 236 17.45 7.33 -9.11
CA GLN A 236 17.68 7.48 -10.54
C GLN A 236 17.37 8.91 -11.00
N GLN A 237 16.21 9.46 -10.63
CA GLN A 237 15.85 10.84 -10.95
C GLN A 237 16.88 11.85 -10.42
N ARG A 238 17.42 11.62 -9.22
CA ARG A 238 18.50 12.46 -8.67
C ARG A 238 19.76 12.38 -9.55
N ARG A 239 20.20 11.18 -9.92
CA ARG A 239 21.37 10.98 -10.80
C ARG A 239 21.18 11.67 -12.16
N ASP A 240 20.00 11.54 -12.74
CA ASP A 240 19.67 12.15 -14.03
C ASP A 240 19.76 13.68 -13.95
N ARG A 241 19.21 14.29 -12.89
CA ARG A 241 19.32 15.73 -12.63
C ARG A 241 20.76 16.20 -12.39
N GLU A 242 21.55 15.43 -11.65
CA GLU A 242 22.98 15.74 -11.45
C GLU A 242 23.74 15.73 -12.79
N LEU A 243 23.45 14.75 -13.65
CA LEU A 243 24.06 14.65 -14.98
C LEU A 243 23.62 15.78 -15.92
N GLU A 244 22.34 16.16 -15.90
CA GLU A 244 21.83 17.34 -16.61
C GLU A 244 22.52 18.62 -16.15
N TYR A 245 22.70 18.80 -14.84
CA TYR A 245 23.41 19.96 -14.30
C TYR A 245 24.87 20.01 -14.75
N MET A 246 25.58 18.87 -14.74
CA MET A 246 26.97 18.80 -15.21
C MET A 246 27.09 19.12 -16.70
N LYS A 247 26.20 18.59 -17.54
CA LYS A 247 26.16 18.93 -18.97
C LYS A 247 25.87 20.41 -19.22
N ALA A 248 24.93 21.00 -18.48
CA ALA A 248 24.63 22.42 -18.59
C ALA A 248 25.81 23.30 -18.17
N ARG A 249 26.56 22.87 -17.15
CA ARG A 249 27.80 23.53 -16.72
C ARG A 249 28.90 23.41 -17.77
N GLU A 250 29.12 22.22 -18.32
CA GLU A 250 30.10 21.96 -19.38
C GLU A 250 29.84 22.84 -20.60
N LYS A 251 28.59 22.84 -21.10
CA LYS A 251 28.19 23.71 -22.22
C LYS A 251 28.46 25.19 -21.95
N ARG A 252 28.19 25.68 -20.73
CA ARG A 252 28.47 27.07 -20.36
C ARG A 252 29.97 27.38 -20.36
N VAL A 253 30.81 26.42 -19.93
CA VAL A 253 32.27 26.56 -19.99
C VAL A 253 32.74 26.62 -21.45
N GLU A 254 32.23 25.73 -22.31
CA GLU A 254 32.52 25.76 -23.76
C GLU A 254 32.13 27.09 -24.40
N GLU A 255 30.94 27.63 -24.07
CA GLU A 255 30.49 28.94 -24.54
C GLU A 255 31.45 30.07 -24.11
N TYR A 256 31.93 30.06 -22.86
CA TYR A 256 32.92 31.04 -22.39
C TYR A 256 34.28 30.88 -23.07
N GLU A 257 34.73 29.66 -23.33
CA GLU A 257 35.97 29.41 -24.06
C GLU A 257 35.89 29.93 -25.50
N GLN A 258 34.75 29.71 -26.18
CA GLN A 258 34.50 30.25 -27.51
C GLN A 258 34.50 31.78 -27.52
N GLN A 259 33.85 32.41 -26.54
CA GLN A 259 33.86 33.87 -26.38
C GLN A 259 35.27 34.41 -26.15
N LEU A 260 36.06 33.74 -25.30
CA LEU A 260 37.46 34.13 -25.03
C LEU A 260 38.33 34.01 -26.28
N GLN A 261 38.15 32.94 -27.07
CA GLN A 261 38.85 32.77 -28.34
C GLN A 261 38.45 33.84 -29.35
N HIS A 262 37.16 34.16 -29.46
CA HIS A 262 36.68 35.22 -30.34
C HIS A 262 37.30 36.57 -29.96
N LEU A 263 37.33 36.91 -28.67
CA LEU A 263 37.95 38.14 -28.18
C LEU A 263 39.45 38.18 -28.49
N ARG A 264 40.19 37.08 -28.31
CA ARG A 264 41.62 37.01 -28.67
C ARG A 264 41.87 37.27 -30.15
N VAL A 265 41.03 36.72 -31.03
CA VAL A 265 41.13 36.96 -32.47
C VAL A 265 40.86 38.42 -32.78
N GLN A 266 39.78 38.98 -32.21
CA GLN A 266 39.43 40.39 -32.38
C GLN A 266 40.56 41.33 -31.90
N ASP A 267 41.09 41.11 -30.70
CA ASP A 267 42.21 41.90 -30.15
C ASP A 267 43.45 41.83 -31.07
N THR A 268 43.72 40.66 -31.65
CA THR A 268 44.84 40.48 -32.60
C THR A 268 44.59 41.22 -33.90
N GLU A 269 43.37 41.20 -34.42
CA GLU A 269 42.97 41.97 -35.61
C GLU A 269 43.07 43.47 -35.36
N GLU A 270 42.57 43.96 -34.23
CA GLU A 270 42.66 45.36 -33.81
C GLU A 270 44.13 45.80 -33.66
N TYR A 271 44.95 44.98 -33.00
CA TYR A 271 46.40 45.23 -32.91
C TYR A 271 47.04 45.32 -34.29
N ASN A 272 46.74 44.39 -35.20
CA ASN A 272 47.28 44.39 -36.57
C ASN A 272 46.82 45.63 -37.34
N GLN A 273 45.56 46.06 -37.20
CA GLN A 273 45.06 47.28 -37.82
C GLN A 273 45.82 48.51 -37.32
N VAL A 274 46.02 48.63 -36.01
CA VAL A 274 46.79 49.75 -35.41
C VAL A 274 48.24 49.70 -35.87
N LYS A 275 48.86 48.52 -35.88
CA LYS A 275 50.22 48.32 -36.37
C LYS A 275 50.38 48.77 -37.82
N ILE A 276 49.49 48.35 -38.72
CA ILE A 276 49.51 48.75 -40.13
C ILE A 276 49.37 50.27 -40.26
N LYS A 277 48.47 50.90 -39.50
CA LYS A 277 48.30 52.36 -39.50
C LYS A 277 49.60 53.07 -39.11
N LEU A 278 50.20 52.67 -37.99
CA LEU A 278 51.46 53.27 -37.51
C LEU A 278 52.62 53.04 -38.47
N GLU A 279 52.76 51.83 -39.05
CA GLU A 279 53.77 51.54 -40.06
C GLU A 279 53.58 52.41 -41.31
N THR A 280 52.33 52.63 -41.73
CA THR A 280 52.00 53.52 -42.87
C THR A 280 52.35 54.97 -42.55
N ASP A 281 52.00 55.47 -41.36
CA ASP A 281 52.33 56.83 -40.93
C ASP A 281 53.86 57.05 -40.89
N VAL A 282 54.61 56.05 -40.39
CA VAL A 282 56.08 56.08 -40.42
C VAL A 282 56.61 56.16 -41.86
N GLN A 283 56.06 55.38 -42.79
CA GLN A 283 56.45 55.44 -44.21
C GLN A 283 56.17 56.83 -44.82
N ILE A 284 54.99 57.41 -44.55
CA ILE A 284 54.63 58.76 -45.03
C ILE A 284 55.61 59.80 -44.48
N LEU A 285 55.90 59.76 -43.18
CA LEU A 285 56.83 60.70 -42.55
C LEU A 285 58.26 60.55 -43.10
N GLN A 286 58.71 59.31 -43.36
CA GLN A 286 60.00 59.07 -44.01
C GLN A 286 60.03 59.66 -45.43
N GLN A 287 58.95 59.51 -46.20
CA GLN A 287 58.84 60.08 -47.54
C GLN A 287 58.86 61.61 -47.50
N GLN A 288 58.12 62.24 -46.58
CA GLN A 288 58.14 63.69 -46.37
C GLN A 288 59.53 64.18 -45.97
N LEU A 289 60.23 63.45 -45.09
CA LEU A 289 61.60 63.78 -44.69
C LEU A 289 62.56 63.69 -45.88
N GLN A 290 62.44 62.67 -46.74
CA GLN A 290 63.25 62.56 -47.95
C GLN A 290 62.97 63.71 -48.94
N GLN A 291 61.69 64.05 -49.14
CA GLN A 291 61.31 65.20 -49.96
C GLN A 291 61.88 66.51 -49.41
N MET A 292 61.82 66.69 -48.09
CA MET A 292 62.38 67.85 -47.39
C MET A 292 63.92 67.92 -47.55
N LYS A 293 64.62 66.80 -47.38
CA LYS A 293 66.06 66.71 -47.63
C LYS A 293 66.41 67.08 -49.07
N ALA A 294 65.66 66.58 -50.05
CA ALA A 294 65.86 66.91 -51.46
C ALA A 294 65.63 68.40 -51.74
N THR A 295 64.59 69.01 -51.15
CA THR A 295 64.33 70.45 -51.28
C THR A 295 65.42 71.30 -50.61
N TYR A 296 65.91 70.91 -49.42
CA TYR A 296 67.03 71.59 -48.78
C TYR A 296 68.32 71.46 -49.57
N GLN A 297 68.63 70.29 -50.11
CA GLN A 297 69.80 70.09 -50.97
C GLN A 297 69.72 70.99 -52.21
N LEU A 298 68.57 71.04 -52.88
CA LEU A 298 68.34 71.93 -54.01
C LEU A 298 68.51 73.41 -53.63
N ASN A 299 68.01 73.82 -52.46
CA ASN A 299 68.16 75.19 -51.98
C ASN A 299 69.62 75.51 -51.62
N GLN A 300 70.34 74.56 -51.04
CA GLN A 300 71.78 74.69 -50.77
C GLN A 300 72.54 74.89 -52.08
N GLU A 301 72.31 74.06 -53.10
CA GLU A 301 72.90 74.22 -54.43
C GLU A 301 72.58 75.59 -55.05
N LYS A 302 71.34 76.09 -54.90
CA LYS A 302 70.96 77.45 -55.33
C LYS A 302 71.70 78.55 -54.57
N LEU A 303 71.85 78.43 -53.26
CA LEU A 303 72.59 79.38 -52.42
C LEU A 303 74.08 79.38 -52.77
N GLU A 304 74.66 78.21 -53.00
CA GLU A 304 76.05 78.03 -53.41
C GLU A 304 76.30 78.66 -54.78
N TYR A 305 75.37 78.47 -55.73
CA TYR A 305 75.37 79.16 -57.01
C TYR A 305 75.31 80.69 -56.83
N ASN A 306 74.35 81.20 -56.04
CA ASN A 306 74.23 82.63 -55.78
C ASN A 306 75.49 83.22 -55.11
N PHE A 307 76.09 82.49 -54.18
CA PHE A 307 77.33 82.87 -53.52
C PHE A 307 78.49 82.94 -54.52
N GLN A 308 78.61 81.96 -55.42
CA GLN A 308 79.62 81.99 -56.48
C GLN A 308 79.43 83.19 -57.42
N VAL A 309 78.18 83.52 -57.78
CA VAL A 309 77.89 84.72 -58.59
C VAL A 309 78.28 86.01 -57.85
N LEU A 310 77.93 86.14 -56.56
CA LEU A 310 78.31 87.29 -55.74
C LEU A 310 79.82 87.39 -55.57
N ARG A 311 80.51 86.26 -55.35
CA ARG A 311 81.97 86.21 -55.25
C ARG A 311 82.64 86.65 -56.56
N LYS A 312 82.15 86.17 -57.71
CA LYS A 312 82.63 86.64 -59.02
C LYS A 312 82.42 88.14 -59.20
N ARG A 313 81.26 88.66 -58.79
CA ARG A 313 80.97 90.10 -58.81
C ARG A 313 81.89 90.88 -57.87
N ASP A 314 82.23 90.34 -56.71
CA ASP A 314 83.11 91.00 -55.74
C ASP A 314 84.57 90.98 -56.22
N ASP A 315 85.01 89.88 -56.84
CA ASP A 315 86.30 89.79 -57.55
C ASP A 315 86.36 90.82 -58.69
N GLU A 316 85.30 90.95 -59.49
CA GLU A 316 85.18 91.99 -60.54
C GLU A 316 85.20 93.41 -59.96
N ASN A 317 84.48 93.66 -58.86
CA ASN A 317 84.51 94.93 -58.14
C ASN A 317 85.90 95.22 -57.55
N MET A 318 86.60 94.22 -57.02
CA MET A 318 87.96 94.35 -56.50
C MET A 318 88.94 94.69 -57.61
N VAL A 319 88.83 94.04 -58.77
CA VAL A 319 89.60 94.37 -59.98
C VAL A 319 89.32 95.82 -60.39
N THR A 320 88.05 96.23 -60.42
CA THR A 320 87.62 97.60 -60.77
C THR A 320 88.15 98.64 -59.78
N LYS A 321 88.06 98.37 -58.46
CA LYS A 321 88.67 99.20 -57.40
C LYS A 321 90.19 99.29 -57.56
N SER A 322 90.86 98.18 -57.88
CA SER A 322 92.31 98.18 -58.11
C SER A 322 92.70 99.02 -59.33
N GLN A 323 91.90 98.97 -60.40
CA GLN A 323 92.10 99.79 -61.60
C GLN A 323 91.87 101.28 -61.31
N GLN A 324 90.84 101.63 -60.54
CA GLN A 324 90.59 103.00 -60.10
C GLN A 324 91.69 103.50 -59.15
N LYS A 325 92.16 102.68 -58.20
CA LYS A 325 93.34 103.01 -57.35
C LYS A 325 94.58 103.30 -58.20
N ARG A 326 94.88 102.45 -59.20
CA ARG A 326 96.00 102.69 -60.14
C ARG A 326 95.84 103.98 -60.95
N LYS A 327 94.62 104.39 -61.31
CA LYS A 327 94.36 105.69 -61.96
C LYS A 327 94.61 106.86 -61.01
N ILE A 328 94.19 106.76 -59.74
CA ILE A 328 94.44 107.80 -58.72
C ILE A 328 95.94 107.94 -58.44
N THR A 329 96.67 106.83 -58.27
CA THR A 329 98.13 106.87 -58.08
C THR A 329 98.83 107.51 -59.29
N ARG A 330 98.35 107.28 -60.51
CA ARG A 330 98.88 107.92 -61.72
C ARG A 330 98.65 109.45 -61.75
N PHE A 331 97.53 109.94 -61.21
CA PHE A 331 97.26 111.38 -61.08
C PHE A 331 98.10 112.06 -59.99
N VAL A 332 98.50 111.33 -58.94
CA VAL A 332 99.39 111.85 -57.90
C VAL A 332 100.83 111.98 -58.42
N TYR A 333 101.30 111.05 -59.27
CA TYR A 333 102.64 111.11 -59.86
C TYR A 333 102.78 112.18 -60.98
N TYR A 334 101.72 112.50 -61.73
CA TYR A 334 101.78 113.55 -62.76
C TYR A 334 101.82 114.99 -62.23
N ASN A 335 101.63 115.21 -60.93
CA ASN A 335 101.76 116.54 -60.31
C ASN A 335 103.19 116.88 -59.86
N ASN A 336 104.16 115.96 -59.96
CA ASN A 336 105.51 116.18 -59.41
C ASN A 336 106.65 116.38 -60.43
N ASP A 337 106.42 116.33 -61.74
CA ASP A 337 107.47 116.52 -62.77
C ASP A 337 107.18 117.70 -63.75
N VAL A 338 106.79 118.87 -63.21
CA VAL A 338 106.85 120.18 -63.91
C VAL A 338 107.72 121.20 -63.14
N PHE A 339 108.57 120.73 -62.23
CA PHE A 339 109.70 121.51 -61.70
C PHE A 339 111.01 120.74 -61.90
N MET A 340 111.48 120.69 -63.15
CA MET A 340 112.86 121.00 -63.57
C MET A 340 112.97 120.99 -65.09
#